data_AF-A0A520E464-F1
#
_entry.id   AF-A0A520E464-F1
#
_cell.length_a   1.000
_cell.length_b   1.000
_cell.length_c   1.000
_cell.angle_alpha   90.00
_cell.angle_beta   90.00
_cell.angle_gamma   90.00
#
_symmetry.space_group_name_H-M   'P 1'
#
loop_
_entity.id
_entity.type
_entity.pdbx_description
1 polymer ?
#
loop_
_entity_poly.entity_id
_entity_poly.type
_entity_poly.pdbx_seq_one_letter_code
_entity_poly.pdbx_strand_id
1 'polypeptide(L)'
;MASLTPSPRWRLSQLQNLLVLSGGADESYVALVPRDAVRPVLRHAVLWLGDVLPWLDEGLREGCAAEGETPDLVLVIRSNCNWQDALARYADAAPQQPHLLVDLAYHHTVSLGPYVVPGDTACVACLGHRVAHRWGDLPMPAAPAVQQHEALVTALVRQALHGEPGTAARLAWVERVVSLDLRSLASTQDRVFRHPWCPVCSAQPHDDAGAGSLALPWITAP
;
A
#
# COMPACT_ATOMS: atom_id res chain seq x y z
N MET A 1 11.67 49.10 -2.79
CA MET A 1 12.01 47.66 -2.98
C MET A 1 11.27 46.86 -1.92
N ALA A 2 10.13 46.28 -2.27
CA ALA A 2 9.42 45.36 -1.38
C ALA A 2 9.96 43.94 -1.62
N SER A 3 10.56 43.35 -0.59
CA SER A 3 10.97 41.94 -0.58
C SER A 3 9.81 41.14 0.00
N LEU A 4 9.08 40.41 -0.85
CA LEU A 4 8.13 39.41 -0.40
C LEU A 4 8.92 38.14 -0.05
N THR A 5 9.19 37.93 1.24
CA THR A 5 9.62 36.61 1.72
C THR A 5 8.40 35.69 1.75
N PRO A 6 8.43 34.52 1.07
CA PRO A 6 7.35 33.56 1.17
C PRO A 6 7.37 32.94 2.58
N SER A 7 6.39 33.33 3.39
CA SER A 7 5.93 32.58 4.55
C SER A 7 4.80 31.65 4.07
N PRO A 8 4.71 30.39 4.54
CA PRO A 8 5.53 29.77 5.59
C PRO A 8 6.76 29.01 5.05
N ARG A 9 7.87 29.05 5.80
CA ARG A 9 8.96 28.06 5.69
C ARG A 9 8.53 26.79 6.41
N TRP A 10 7.77 25.95 5.72
CA TRP A 10 7.39 24.63 6.24
C TRP A 10 8.64 23.81 6.59
N ARG A 11 8.70 23.31 7.82
CA ARG A 11 9.73 22.36 8.27
C ARG A 11 9.06 21.07 8.69
N LEU A 12 9.46 19.98 8.06
CA LEU A 12 9.11 18.63 8.47
C LEU A 12 10.22 18.12 9.39
N SER A 13 9.88 17.74 10.61
CA SER A 13 10.80 17.09 11.55
C SER A 13 10.20 15.79 12.07
N GLN A 14 11.05 14.81 12.36
CA GLN A 14 10.66 13.54 12.96
C GLN A 14 11.10 13.50 14.42
N LEU A 15 10.16 13.24 15.31
CA LEU A 15 10.43 12.98 16.73
C LEU A 15 9.86 11.60 17.07
N GLN A 16 10.72 10.58 17.14
CA GLN A 16 10.31 9.18 17.37
C GLN A 16 9.33 8.67 16.28
N ASN A 17 8.05 8.47 16.62
CA ASN A 17 6.95 8.05 15.74
C ASN A 17 6.02 9.23 15.35
N LEU A 18 6.42 10.47 15.65
CA LEU A 18 5.68 11.67 15.31
C LEU A 18 6.35 12.35 14.13
N LEU A 19 5.57 12.58 13.08
CA LEU A 19 5.92 13.50 12.00
C LEU A 19 5.35 14.87 12.37
N VAL A 20 6.23 15.85 12.60
CA VAL A 20 5.85 17.21 12.97
C VAL A 20 6.05 18.10 11.76
N LEU A 21 4.96 18.65 11.23
CA LEU A 21 4.98 19.69 10.22
C LEU A 21 4.80 21.04 10.90
N SER A 22 5.84 21.86 10.91
CA SER A 22 5.82 23.20 11.52
C SER A 22 5.82 24.29 10.45
N GLY A 23 4.87 25.22 10.55
CA GLY A 23 4.69 26.36 9.66
C GLY A 23 5.10 27.67 10.33
N GLY A 24 6.38 27.84 10.66
CA GLY A 24 6.84 29.02 11.41
C GLY A 24 6.52 28.94 12.91
N ALA A 25 6.52 30.08 13.61
CA ALA A 25 6.54 30.14 15.07
C ALA A 25 5.28 29.59 15.76
N ASP A 26 4.13 29.58 15.08
CA ASP A 26 2.82 29.45 15.76
C ASP A 26 1.96 28.27 15.28
N GLU A 27 2.39 27.50 14.27
CA GLU A 27 1.63 26.35 13.76
C GLU A 27 2.49 25.09 13.71
N SER A 28 2.08 24.06 14.45
CA SER A 28 2.68 22.73 14.42
C SER A 28 1.59 21.67 14.31
N TYR A 29 1.60 20.94 13.20
CA TYR A 29 0.76 19.78 12.99
C TYR A 29 1.55 18.53 13.32
N VAL A 30 0.97 17.66 14.14
CA VAL A 30 1.61 16.41 14.55
C VAL A 30 0.78 15.26 14.01
N ALA A 31 1.39 14.45 13.15
CA ALA A 31 0.82 13.19 12.68
C ALA A 31 1.56 12.03 13.32
N LEU A 32 0.79 11.08 13.88
CA LEU A 32 1.33 9.77 14.23
C LEU A 32 1.56 9.00 12.93
N VAL A 33 2.80 8.59 12.71
CA VAL A 33 3.18 7.80 11.54
C VAL A 33 3.91 6.56 12.05
N PRO A 34 3.62 5.36 11.50
CA PRO A 34 4.38 4.17 11.84
C PRO A 34 5.87 4.44 11.67
N ARG A 35 6.68 4.13 12.68
CA ARG A 35 8.12 4.48 12.70
C ARG A 35 8.86 3.92 11.49
N ASP A 36 8.42 2.77 11.00
CA ASP A 36 9.06 2.08 9.89
C ASP A 36 8.59 2.59 8.52
N ALA A 37 7.52 3.40 8.46
CA ALA A 37 7.03 4.02 7.23
C ALA A 37 7.92 5.15 6.71
N VAL A 38 8.73 5.75 7.57
CA VAL A 38 9.61 6.90 7.25
C VAL A 38 11.04 6.51 6.95
N ARG A 39 11.37 5.21 7.00
CA ARG A 39 12.72 4.73 6.68
C ARG A 39 13.04 5.01 5.20
N PRO A 40 14.29 5.38 4.89
CA PRO A 40 14.73 5.47 3.51
C PRO A 40 14.63 4.09 2.86
N VAL A 41 14.28 4.05 1.58
CA VAL A 41 14.28 2.83 0.77
C VAL A 41 15.43 2.97 -0.20
N LEU A 42 16.50 2.26 0.06
CA LEU A 42 17.67 2.14 -0.80
C LEU A 42 17.57 0.89 -1.65
N ARG A 43 16.96 -0.16 -1.10
CA ARG A 43 16.78 -1.45 -1.74
C ARG A 43 15.35 -1.94 -1.63
N HIS A 44 14.84 -2.52 -2.70
CA HIS A 44 13.53 -3.18 -2.69
C HIS A 44 13.60 -4.61 -3.19
N ALA A 45 12.58 -5.40 -2.89
CA ALA A 45 12.33 -6.68 -3.54
C ALA A 45 10.95 -6.66 -4.20
N VAL A 46 10.69 -7.62 -5.08
CA VAL A 46 9.39 -7.76 -5.75
C VAL A 46 8.78 -9.12 -5.36
N LEU A 47 7.55 -9.08 -4.88
CA LEU A 47 6.70 -10.24 -4.64
C LEU A 47 5.57 -10.25 -5.67
N TRP A 48 5.59 -11.22 -6.57
CA TRP A 48 4.55 -11.41 -7.58
C TRP A 48 3.43 -12.27 -7.02
N LEU A 49 2.20 -11.73 -7.02
CA LEU A 49 0.99 -12.46 -6.66
C LEU A 49 0.31 -13.10 -7.89
N GLY A 50 0.73 -12.77 -9.11
CA GLY A 50 0.29 -13.37 -10.37
C GLY A 50 1.48 -13.68 -11.27
N ASP A 51 1.27 -13.69 -12.58
CA ASP A 51 2.37 -13.88 -13.53
C ASP A 51 3.35 -12.70 -13.49
N VAL A 52 4.65 -13.00 -13.69
CA VAL A 52 5.69 -11.99 -13.82
C VAL A 52 5.48 -11.23 -15.12
N LEU A 53 5.53 -9.89 -15.05
CA LEU A 53 5.51 -9.03 -16.23
C LEU A 53 6.96 -8.62 -16.56
N PRO A 54 7.59 -9.15 -17.64
CA PRO A 54 9.01 -8.97 -17.88
C PRO A 54 9.45 -7.50 -18.01
N TRP A 55 8.63 -6.66 -18.64
CA TRP A 55 8.91 -5.23 -18.82
C TRP A 55 8.93 -4.47 -17.49
N LEU A 56 8.11 -4.88 -16.52
CA LEU A 56 8.06 -4.26 -15.21
C LEU A 56 9.17 -4.78 -14.32
N ASP A 57 9.45 -6.09 -14.37
CA ASP A 57 10.57 -6.71 -13.66
C ASP A 57 11.91 -6.08 -14.07
N GLU A 58 12.13 -5.91 -15.38
CA GLU A 58 13.25 -5.16 -15.96
C GLU A 58 13.30 -3.72 -15.43
N GLY A 59 12.17 -3.00 -15.53
CA GLY A 59 12.07 -1.59 -15.16
C GLY A 59 12.25 -1.32 -13.66
N LEU A 60 12.09 -2.33 -12.81
CA LEU A 60 12.25 -2.28 -11.37
C LEU A 60 13.58 -2.88 -10.88
N ARG A 61 14.45 -3.36 -11.77
CA ARG A 61 15.71 -3.99 -11.34
C ARG A 61 16.65 -3.01 -10.65
N GLU A 62 16.69 -1.77 -11.11
CA GLU A 62 17.52 -0.73 -10.51
C GLU A 62 17.08 -0.50 -9.05
N GLY A 63 17.96 -0.75 -8.09
CA GLY A 63 17.64 -0.68 -6.66
C GLY A 63 17.08 -1.98 -6.08
N CYS A 64 16.96 -3.05 -6.86
CA CYS A 64 16.57 -4.35 -6.32
C CYS A 64 17.67 -4.89 -5.37
N ALA A 65 17.26 -5.43 -4.22
CA ALA A 65 18.15 -6.08 -3.27
C ALA A 65 18.81 -7.31 -3.92
N ALA A 66 20.10 -7.52 -3.67
CA ALA A 66 20.77 -8.73 -4.14
C ALA A 66 20.27 -9.96 -3.37
N GLU A 67 20.51 -11.16 -3.92
CA GLU A 67 20.16 -12.41 -3.26
C GLU A 67 20.82 -12.50 -1.87
N GLY A 68 20.02 -12.82 -0.85
CA GLY A 68 20.45 -12.87 0.56
C GLY A 68 20.48 -11.52 1.28
N GLU A 69 20.28 -10.41 0.59
CA GLU A 69 20.12 -9.10 1.23
C GLU A 69 18.69 -8.89 1.74
N THR A 70 18.56 -8.20 2.87
CA THR A 70 17.23 -7.79 3.37
C THR A 70 16.82 -6.50 2.64
N PRO A 71 15.68 -6.49 1.93
CA PRO A 71 15.17 -5.27 1.31
C PRO A 71 14.62 -4.30 2.35
N ASP A 72 14.69 -2.99 2.07
CA ASP A 72 14.04 -1.96 2.89
C ASP A 72 12.52 -1.93 2.67
N LEU A 73 12.08 -2.34 1.48
CA LEU A 73 10.68 -2.40 1.08
C LEU A 73 10.40 -3.56 0.12
N VAL A 74 9.23 -4.19 0.20
CA VAL A 74 8.76 -5.15 -0.79
C VAL A 74 7.66 -4.54 -1.65
N LEU A 75 7.80 -4.57 -2.97
CA LEU A 75 6.71 -4.29 -3.90
C LEU A 75 5.88 -5.56 -4.05
N VAL A 76 4.63 -5.54 -3.62
CA VAL A 76 3.70 -6.65 -3.80
C VAL A 76 2.89 -6.37 -5.06
N ILE A 77 3.11 -7.14 -6.13
CA ILE A 77 2.52 -6.88 -7.44
C ILE A 77 1.46 -7.93 -7.76
N ARG A 78 0.21 -7.50 -7.90
CA ARG A 78 -0.89 -8.33 -8.39
C ARG A 78 -1.10 -8.06 -9.89
N SER A 79 -0.74 -9.01 -10.74
CA SER A 79 -0.69 -8.79 -12.20
C SER A 79 -1.94 -9.26 -12.94
N ASN A 80 -2.39 -10.50 -12.75
CA ASN A 80 -3.51 -11.06 -13.51
C ASN A 80 -4.32 -12.14 -12.74
N CYS A 81 -4.09 -12.30 -11.44
CA CYS A 81 -4.82 -13.27 -10.62
C CYS A 81 -6.03 -12.63 -9.92
N ASN A 82 -7.01 -13.48 -9.58
CA ASN A 82 -8.11 -13.09 -8.71
C ASN A 82 -7.61 -12.80 -7.27
N TRP A 83 -8.47 -12.29 -6.39
CA TRP A 83 -8.09 -12.02 -5.01
C TRP A 83 -7.87 -13.29 -4.20
N GLN A 84 -8.63 -14.36 -4.40
CA GLN A 84 -8.42 -15.59 -3.63
C GLN A 84 -7.00 -16.15 -3.80
N ASP A 85 -6.53 -16.27 -5.04
CA ASP A 85 -5.18 -16.73 -5.36
C ASP A 85 -4.12 -15.74 -4.88
N ALA A 86 -4.37 -14.44 -5.06
CA ALA A 86 -3.47 -13.38 -4.59
C ALA A 86 -3.29 -13.43 -3.07
N LEU A 87 -4.39 -13.63 -2.34
CA LEU A 87 -4.41 -13.67 -0.88
C LEU A 87 -3.75 -14.94 -0.34
N ALA A 88 -3.93 -16.09 -1.00
CA ALA A 88 -3.21 -17.31 -0.65
C ALA A 88 -1.68 -17.11 -0.77
N ARG A 89 -1.22 -16.61 -1.92
CA ARG A 89 0.21 -16.33 -2.16
C ARG A 89 0.77 -15.28 -1.20
N TYR A 90 -0.02 -14.25 -0.90
CA TYR A 90 0.38 -13.20 0.04
C TYR A 90 0.47 -13.73 1.49
N ALA A 91 -0.47 -14.59 1.89
CA ALA A 91 -0.44 -15.24 3.20
C ALA A 91 0.76 -16.19 3.34
N ASP A 92 1.06 -16.97 2.29
CA ASP A 92 2.21 -17.88 2.27
C ASP A 92 3.54 -17.11 2.34
N ALA A 93 3.64 -15.97 1.64
CA ALA A 93 4.83 -15.14 1.65
C ALA A 93 5.03 -14.36 2.98
N ALA A 94 3.93 -14.01 3.66
CA ALA A 94 3.89 -13.30 4.94
C ALA A 94 5.00 -12.23 5.10
N PRO A 95 5.06 -11.20 4.21
CA PRO A 95 6.17 -10.25 4.20
C PRO A 95 6.27 -9.48 5.52
N GLN A 96 7.44 -9.58 6.16
CA GLN A 96 7.74 -8.94 7.45
C GLN A 96 8.31 -7.53 7.29
N GLN A 97 8.72 -7.17 6.07
CA GLN A 97 9.20 -5.84 5.73
C GLN A 97 8.02 -4.91 5.38
N PRO A 98 8.20 -3.58 5.52
CA PRO A 98 7.28 -2.63 4.91
C PRO A 98 7.08 -2.95 3.44
N HIS A 99 5.85 -2.86 2.94
CA HIS A 99 5.57 -3.26 1.57
C HIS A 99 4.43 -2.47 0.94
N LEU A 100 4.53 -2.21 -0.36
CA LEU A 100 3.57 -1.43 -1.12
C LEU A 100 2.87 -2.33 -2.12
N LEU A 101 1.53 -2.37 -2.09
CA LEU A 101 0.76 -3.04 -3.12
C LEU A 101 0.74 -2.22 -4.41
N VAL A 102 0.95 -2.92 -5.53
CA VAL A 102 0.72 -2.47 -6.89
C VAL A 102 -0.24 -3.46 -7.54
N ASP A 103 -1.47 -3.02 -7.80
CA ASP A 103 -2.50 -3.85 -8.44
C ASP A 103 -2.67 -3.43 -9.90
N LEU A 104 -2.38 -4.36 -10.79
CA LEU A 104 -2.41 -4.22 -12.25
C LEU A 104 -3.44 -5.18 -12.87
N ALA A 105 -4.13 -5.98 -12.06
CA ALA A 105 -5.03 -7.01 -12.54
C ALA A 105 -6.36 -6.44 -13.08
N TYR A 106 -6.72 -5.24 -12.66
CA TYR A 106 -7.87 -4.53 -13.21
C TYR A 106 -7.55 -3.99 -14.59
N HIS A 107 -8.17 -4.59 -15.60
CA HIS A 107 -8.02 -4.33 -17.04
C HIS A 107 -7.28 -3.03 -17.44
N HIS A 108 -7.80 -1.85 -17.10
CA HIS A 108 -7.24 -0.54 -17.52
C HIS A 108 -6.86 0.35 -16.32
N THR A 109 -6.78 -0.21 -15.12
CA THR A 109 -6.61 0.56 -13.88
C THR A 109 -5.35 0.11 -13.16
N VAL A 110 -4.52 1.08 -12.80
CA VAL A 110 -3.40 0.86 -11.88
C VAL A 110 -3.85 1.31 -10.50
N SER A 111 -3.75 0.43 -9.51
CA SER A 111 -3.96 0.82 -8.12
C SER A 111 -2.67 0.72 -7.33
N LEU A 112 -2.35 1.77 -6.57
CA LEU A 112 -1.17 1.89 -5.74
C LEU A 112 -1.60 2.01 -4.28
N GLY A 113 -0.93 1.26 -3.41
CA GLY A 113 -1.27 1.16 -2.01
C GLY A 113 -2.16 -0.04 -1.68
N PRO A 114 -2.28 -0.42 -0.40
CA PRO A 114 -1.71 0.28 0.74
C PRO A 114 -0.19 0.13 0.83
N TYR A 115 0.46 1.16 1.38
CA TYR A 115 1.79 1.00 1.97
C TYR A 115 1.61 0.46 3.38
N VAL A 116 1.98 -0.81 3.51
CA VAL A 116 1.82 -1.61 4.72
C VAL A 116 3.10 -1.51 5.53
N VAL A 117 2.94 -1.09 6.79
CA VAL A 117 3.89 -1.37 7.87
C VAL A 117 3.32 -2.52 8.70
N PRO A 118 3.96 -3.70 8.68
CA PRO A 118 3.52 -4.86 9.46
C PRO A 118 3.33 -4.54 10.94
N GLY A 119 2.23 -5.03 11.52
CA GLY A 119 1.85 -4.77 12.91
C GLY A 119 1.11 -3.44 13.14
N ASP A 120 1.47 -2.38 12.39
CA ASP A 120 0.95 -1.03 12.60
C ASP A 120 -0.25 -0.67 11.71
N THR A 121 -0.27 -1.15 10.47
CA THR A 121 -1.25 -0.71 9.45
C THR A 121 -2.10 -1.87 8.92
N ALA A 122 -3.15 -1.54 8.16
CA ALA A 122 -3.92 -2.54 7.41
C ALA A 122 -3.05 -3.20 6.32
N CYS A 123 -3.05 -4.54 6.26
CA CYS A 123 -2.27 -5.30 5.28
C CYS A 123 -3.00 -5.48 3.94
N VAL A 124 -2.34 -6.09 2.94
CA VAL A 124 -2.96 -6.40 1.63
C VAL A 124 -4.17 -7.31 1.80
N ALA A 125 -4.16 -8.25 2.74
CA ALA A 125 -5.32 -9.10 3.00
C ALA A 125 -6.51 -8.34 3.59
N CYS A 126 -6.31 -7.26 4.36
CA CYS A 126 -7.40 -6.41 4.82
C CYS A 126 -8.13 -5.75 3.64
N LEU A 127 -7.37 -5.28 2.63
CA LEU A 127 -7.93 -4.76 1.39
C LEU A 127 -8.63 -5.87 0.59
N GLY A 128 -7.92 -6.95 0.29
CA GLY A 128 -8.39 -8.00 -0.61
C GLY A 128 -9.68 -8.65 -0.16
N HIS A 129 -9.83 -8.96 1.14
CA HIS A 129 -11.09 -9.50 1.67
C HIS A 129 -12.26 -8.52 1.50
N ARG A 130 -12.03 -7.22 1.72
CA ARG A 130 -13.08 -6.20 1.50
C ARG A 130 -13.45 -6.10 0.03
N VAL A 131 -12.47 -6.18 -0.86
CA VAL A 131 -12.69 -6.12 -2.30
C VAL A 131 -13.48 -7.33 -2.77
N ALA A 132 -13.02 -8.55 -2.42
CA ALA A 132 -13.69 -9.80 -2.73
C ALA A 132 -15.12 -9.87 -2.15
N HIS A 133 -15.34 -9.39 -0.92
CA HIS A 133 -16.67 -9.35 -0.33
C HIS A 133 -17.61 -8.35 -1.04
N ARG A 134 -17.10 -7.18 -1.43
CA ARG A 134 -17.92 -6.11 -2.02
C ARG A 134 -18.26 -6.36 -3.49
N TRP A 135 -17.31 -6.89 -4.25
CA TRP A 135 -17.42 -7.01 -5.71
C TRP A 135 -17.37 -8.47 -6.22
N GLY A 136 -17.20 -9.44 -5.31
CA GLY A 136 -16.96 -10.84 -5.66
C GLY A 136 -15.50 -11.10 -6.04
N ASP A 137 -15.20 -12.36 -6.37
CA ASP A 137 -13.86 -12.78 -6.81
C ASP A 137 -13.90 -13.34 -8.24
N LEU A 138 -14.11 -12.45 -9.19
CA LEU A 138 -14.20 -12.81 -10.61
C LEU A 138 -12.80 -13.12 -11.18
N PRO A 139 -12.70 -14.00 -12.20
CA PRO A 139 -11.45 -14.19 -12.91
C PRO A 139 -10.99 -12.88 -13.55
N MET A 140 -9.69 -12.59 -13.43
CA MET A 140 -9.06 -11.42 -14.03
C MET A 140 -8.61 -11.73 -15.47
N PRO A 141 -8.52 -10.73 -16.35
CA PRO A 141 -8.01 -10.94 -17.70
C PRO A 141 -6.56 -11.42 -17.65
N ALA A 142 -6.22 -12.45 -18.43
CA ALA A 142 -4.87 -13.01 -18.49
C ALA A 142 -3.82 -11.96 -18.89
N ALA A 143 -4.20 -11.02 -19.76
CA ALA A 143 -3.41 -9.85 -20.16
C ALA A 143 -4.22 -8.57 -19.97
N PRO A 144 -4.18 -7.94 -18.78
CA PRO A 144 -4.85 -6.66 -18.55
C PRO A 144 -4.28 -5.57 -19.48
N ALA A 145 -5.16 -4.70 -20.00
CA ALA A 145 -4.78 -3.62 -20.92
C ALA A 145 -3.81 -2.57 -20.33
N VAL A 146 -3.57 -2.53 -19.02
CA VAL A 146 -2.47 -1.72 -18.45
C VAL A 146 -1.11 -2.08 -19.05
N GLN A 147 -0.94 -3.31 -19.55
CA GLN A 147 0.26 -3.74 -20.27
C GLN A 147 0.47 -2.98 -21.59
N GLN A 148 -0.54 -2.31 -22.14
CA GLN A 148 -0.38 -1.45 -23.32
C GLN A 148 0.29 -0.11 -22.97
N HIS A 149 0.55 0.14 -21.69
CA HIS A 149 1.09 1.39 -21.16
C HIS A 149 2.37 1.17 -20.34
N GLU A 150 3.21 0.21 -20.73
CA GLU A 150 4.39 -0.26 -19.97
C GLU A 150 5.24 0.87 -19.38
N ALA A 151 5.67 1.83 -20.23
CA ALA A 151 6.52 2.94 -19.80
C ALA A 151 5.84 3.84 -18.74
N LEU A 152 4.55 4.11 -18.90
CA LEU A 152 3.77 4.92 -17.96
C LEU A 152 3.59 4.17 -16.63
N VAL A 153 3.23 2.88 -16.68
CA VAL A 153 3.03 2.07 -15.47
C VAL A 153 4.33 1.93 -14.70
N THR A 154 5.45 1.61 -15.38
CA THR A 154 6.77 1.55 -14.75
C THR A 154 7.15 2.88 -14.11
N ALA A 155 6.92 4.01 -14.79
CA ALA A 155 7.19 5.33 -14.23
C ALA A 155 6.35 5.62 -12.97
N LEU A 156 5.06 5.28 -12.98
CA LEU A 156 4.17 5.44 -11.82
C LEU A 156 4.63 4.59 -10.63
N VAL A 157 4.98 3.32 -10.86
CA VAL A 157 5.46 2.44 -9.79
C VAL A 157 6.79 2.92 -9.22
N ARG A 158 7.74 3.34 -10.07
CA ARG A 158 9.01 3.93 -9.61
C ARG A 158 8.80 5.20 -8.80
N GLN A 159 7.88 6.07 -9.24
CA GLN A 159 7.54 7.29 -8.49
C GLN A 159 6.91 6.96 -7.14
N ALA A 160 6.04 5.95 -7.06
CA ALA A 160 5.42 5.51 -5.82
C ALA A 160 6.44 4.89 -4.85
N LEU A 161 7.41 4.14 -5.39
CA LEU A 161 8.48 3.50 -4.63
C LEU A 161 9.48 4.52 -4.06
N HIS A 162 10.05 5.37 -4.92
CA HIS A 162 11.17 6.23 -4.55
C HIS A 162 10.73 7.63 -4.12
N GLY A 163 9.68 8.17 -4.73
CA GLY A 163 9.28 9.57 -4.58
C GLY A 163 10.41 10.55 -4.94
N GLU A 164 10.20 11.81 -4.58
CA GLU A 164 11.25 12.82 -4.65
C GLU A 164 12.26 12.60 -3.51
N PRO A 165 13.58 12.68 -3.76
CA PRO A 165 14.59 12.56 -2.72
C PRO A 165 14.34 13.53 -1.55
N GLY A 166 14.44 13.02 -0.32
CA GLY A 166 14.18 13.80 0.89
C GLY A 166 12.69 14.01 1.21
N THR A 167 11.78 13.44 0.42
CA THR A 167 10.34 13.41 0.74
C THR A 167 9.92 12.06 1.29
N ALA A 168 8.96 12.07 2.21
CA ALA A 168 8.31 10.86 2.71
C ALA A 168 7.12 10.47 1.80
N ALA A 169 7.32 10.44 0.47
CA ALA A 169 6.26 10.26 -0.52
C ALA A 169 5.41 9.00 -0.28
N ARG A 170 6.04 7.93 0.23
CA ARG A 170 5.37 6.67 0.57
C ARG A 170 4.25 6.82 1.60
N LEU A 171 4.32 7.86 2.45
CA LEU A 171 3.29 8.14 3.44
C LEU A 171 1.94 8.51 2.82
N ALA A 172 1.91 8.93 1.55
CA ALA A 172 0.67 9.16 0.83
C ALA A 172 -0.19 7.88 0.74
N TRP A 173 0.44 6.71 0.78
CA TRP A 173 -0.16 5.39 0.60
C TRP A 173 -0.44 4.66 1.93
N VAL A 174 -0.06 5.23 3.08
CA VAL A 174 -0.36 4.63 4.38
C VAL A 174 -1.88 4.61 4.57
N GLU A 175 -2.43 3.41 4.80
CA GLU A 175 -3.88 3.16 4.96
C GLU A 175 -4.74 3.67 3.80
N ARG A 176 -4.16 3.77 2.59
CA ARG A 176 -4.82 4.31 1.41
C ARG A 176 -4.45 3.55 0.16
N VAL A 177 -5.41 3.46 -0.75
CA VAL A 177 -5.20 3.02 -2.13
C VAL A 177 -5.63 4.15 -3.04
N VAL A 178 -4.82 4.49 -4.04
CA VAL A 178 -5.26 5.33 -5.16
C VAL A 178 -5.36 4.44 -6.39
N SER A 179 -6.49 4.53 -7.08
CA SER A 179 -6.71 3.85 -8.36
C SER A 179 -6.73 4.89 -9.48
N LEU A 180 -6.06 4.61 -10.59
CA LEU A 180 -5.96 5.47 -11.77
C LEU A 180 -6.44 4.70 -13.00
N ASP A 181 -7.53 5.14 -13.63
CA ASP A 181 -7.97 4.64 -14.94
C ASP A 181 -7.05 5.23 -16.02
N LEU A 182 -6.30 4.40 -16.74
CA LEU A 182 -5.31 4.85 -17.74
C LEU A 182 -5.93 5.40 -19.03
N ARG A 183 -7.23 5.21 -19.26
CA ARG A 183 -7.93 5.75 -20.44
C ARG A 183 -8.38 7.18 -20.21
N SER A 184 -8.84 7.48 -19.00
CA SER A 184 -9.42 8.79 -18.64
C SER A 184 -8.52 9.63 -17.74
N LEU A 185 -7.50 9.02 -17.13
CA LEU A 185 -6.69 9.58 -16.06
C LEU A 185 -7.52 9.98 -14.83
N ALA A 186 -8.75 9.47 -14.72
CA ALA A 186 -9.56 9.65 -13.52
C ALA A 186 -8.94 8.86 -12.37
N SER A 187 -8.84 9.51 -11.21
CA SER A 187 -8.29 8.90 -10.01
C SER A 187 -9.32 8.84 -8.89
N THR A 188 -9.36 7.74 -8.15
CA THR A 188 -10.07 7.62 -6.88
C THR A 188 -9.10 7.31 -5.76
N GLN A 189 -9.42 7.75 -4.55
CA GLN A 189 -8.65 7.45 -3.36
C GLN A 189 -9.56 6.88 -2.29
N ASP A 190 -9.21 5.70 -1.79
CA ASP A 190 -9.98 4.96 -0.80
C ASP A 190 -9.14 4.67 0.44
N ARG A 191 -9.79 4.69 1.61
CA ARG A 191 -9.15 4.30 2.87
C ARG A 191 -9.20 2.79 3.05
N VAL A 192 -8.07 2.24 3.49
CA VAL A 192 -7.93 0.83 3.87
C VAL A 192 -7.92 0.76 5.39
N PHE A 193 -8.85 -0.02 5.95
CA PHE A 193 -8.93 -0.20 7.39
C PHE A 193 -8.48 -1.61 7.75
N ARG A 194 -7.82 -1.74 8.89
CA ARG A 194 -7.43 -3.03 9.42
C ARG A 194 -8.68 -3.84 9.76
N HIS A 195 -8.75 -5.04 9.21
CA HIS A 195 -9.80 -5.99 9.58
C HIS A 195 -9.45 -6.61 10.95
N PRO A 196 -10.33 -6.55 11.96
CA PRO A 196 -10.03 -7.04 13.31
C PRO A 196 -9.63 -8.53 13.33
N TRP A 197 -10.25 -9.32 12.46
CA TRP A 197 -10.03 -10.76 12.31
C TRP A 197 -9.31 -11.08 10.99
N CYS A 198 -8.29 -10.30 10.64
CA CYS A 198 -7.53 -10.55 9.41
C CYS A 198 -6.61 -11.76 9.61
N PRO A 199 -6.74 -12.85 8.83
CA PRO A 199 -5.96 -14.07 9.04
C PRO A 199 -4.46 -13.89 8.84
N VAL A 200 -4.02 -12.77 8.24
CA VAL A 200 -2.60 -12.48 7.98
C VAL A 200 -2.01 -11.53 9.02
N CYS A 201 -2.74 -10.51 9.47
CA CYS A 201 -2.17 -9.45 10.30
C CYS A 201 -2.87 -9.22 11.65
N SER A 202 -3.88 -10.03 12.02
CA SER A 202 -4.41 -9.98 13.40
C SER A 202 -3.44 -10.67 14.36
N ALA A 203 -3.24 -10.06 15.53
CA ALA A 203 -2.38 -10.62 16.58
C ALA A 203 -3.00 -11.83 17.31
N GLN A 204 -4.30 -12.08 17.14
CA GLN A 204 -4.98 -13.23 17.71
C GLN A 204 -5.17 -14.33 16.65
N PRO A 205 -4.69 -15.56 16.91
CA PRO A 205 -5.04 -16.73 16.12
C PRO A 205 -6.56 -16.92 16.07
N HIS A 206 -7.07 -17.32 14.91
CA HIS A 206 -8.48 -17.67 14.71
C HIS A 206 -8.80 -19.00 15.42
N ASP A 207 -9.15 -18.95 16.70
CA ASP A 207 -9.86 -20.07 17.33
C ASP A 207 -11.39 -19.94 17.22
N ASP A 208 -11.93 -18.77 16.84
CA ASP A 208 -13.38 -18.57 16.78
C ASP A 208 -13.83 -17.65 15.64
N ALA A 209 -13.73 -18.11 14.38
CA ALA A 209 -14.40 -17.47 13.25
C ALA A 209 -15.96 -17.56 13.31
N GLY A 210 -16.52 -18.10 14.39
CA GLY A 210 -17.97 -18.25 14.62
C GLY A 210 -18.52 -17.60 15.92
N ALA A 211 -17.68 -17.11 16.83
CA ALA A 211 -18.15 -16.53 18.11
C ALA A 211 -18.32 -14.99 18.07
N GLY A 212 -18.24 -14.40 16.88
CA GLY A 212 -18.28 -12.95 16.67
C GLY A 212 -19.66 -12.31 16.62
N SER A 213 -20.74 -13.02 16.99
CA SER A 213 -21.97 -12.29 17.33
C SER A 213 -21.75 -11.62 18.69
N LEU A 214 -21.46 -10.31 18.68
CA LEU A 214 -21.71 -9.49 19.86
C LEU A 214 -23.12 -9.80 20.32
N ALA A 215 -23.28 -10.32 21.54
CA ALA A 215 -24.59 -10.44 22.15
C ALA A 215 -25.14 -9.02 22.29
N LEU A 216 -25.94 -8.61 21.31
CA LEU A 216 -26.53 -7.29 21.30
C LEU A 216 -27.55 -7.25 22.44
N PRO A 217 -27.42 -6.32 23.41
CA PRO A 217 -28.22 -6.33 24.62
C PRO A 217 -29.73 -6.15 24.37
N TRP A 218 -30.12 -5.78 23.15
CA TRP A 218 -31.53 -5.66 22.72
C TRP A 218 -32.06 -6.87 21.94
N ILE A 219 -31.22 -7.86 21.62
CA ILE A 219 -31.65 -9.13 20.99
C ILE A 219 -31.95 -10.20 22.05
N THR A 220 -31.50 -10.00 23.29
CA THR A 220 -31.75 -10.88 24.44
C THR A 220 -32.76 -10.33 25.45
N ALA A 221 -33.57 -9.34 25.09
CA ALA A 221 -34.74 -8.97 25.89
C ALA A 221 -35.95 -9.83 25.44
N PRO A 222 -36.71 -10.43 26.38
CA PRO A 222 -37.82 -11.34 26.08
C PRO A 222 -38.97 -10.69 25.31
#